data_AF-A0A949YIV6-F1
#
_entry.id   AF-A0A949YIV6-F1
#
_cell.length_a   1.000
_cell.length_b   1.000
_cell.length_c   1.000
_cell.angle_alpha   90.00
_cell.angle_beta   90.00
_cell.angle_gamma   90.00
#
_symmetry.space_group_name_H-M   'P 1'
#
loop_
_entity.id
_entity.type
_entity.pdbx_description
1 polymer ?
#
loop_
_entity_poly.entity_id
_entity_poly.type
_entity_poly.pdbx_seq_one_letter_code
_entity_poly.pdbx_strand_id
1 'polypeptide(L)'
;MNFFKSLSRRENARTVGHRTRSARVGVEAMESKLLLSTAAAPTYSLYRTGQLYEQTAGRSVLLASNVKAAAVTSTDAVIYLEQNGTLIEQPTSGAAQVLDRLVSSFQLGSANRVNVVDWFNSNLSNAGICNLARADFTRDDALTFSDMLGIFDEVLQSGALTSTELQSLETLVAHATTLNMPSYVQNLAAKVVNPSTNDATYLEQYYGTTGVTLQETVNQWFLGKVEPNAIDTCDGSAAVDPNSAYTNVGATGYTLFGPNGPSFTDVAQGSAGDCWMLSSLAETAARDPQIIQNMFINNGNGTWTVRFYVNGALDYVTVNDQLPVATADPSYNGGYAFDAPQSGILWAALAEKAFAEENLSGGVTTGQQGVDSYAALNGGYPSWALAAITGMSSSEFNVTPGVTSQEIAAALQAGDLVCIGTPDSSDIDSYLVPGHCYAVVGYNPSSTMPFEVFNPWGINTYSVTNGATWGYFTSNGAFLEQNFVTGGVAGTAAPGAGPVNAMLSPNSLDRGAVANTNELMAITVDTNSITSTHESLKIVTKSSTPIATAASLTIHGRRGASLPGGPLVHKSLVADLGPESHHANGFLSLDSLERP
;
A
#
# COMPACT_ATOMS: atom_id res chain seq x y z
N MET A 1 13.89 16.21 69.11
CA MET A 1 12.57 16.21 69.77
C MET A 1 11.97 14.83 69.63
N ASN A 2 12.24 13.96 70.60
CA ASN A 2 11.31 13.52 71.65
C ASN A 2 10.47 12.33 71.16
N PHE A 3 10.81 11.07 71.50
CA PHE A 3 10.47 10.37 72.76
C PHE A 3 8.96 10.44 73.06
N PHE A 4 8.22 9.40 73.46
CA PHE A 4 8.48 8.16 74.19
C PHE A 4 7.15 7.38 74.18
N LYS A 5 7.18 6.04 74.27
CA LYS A 5 6.50 5.22 75.30
C LYS A 5 6.33 3.78 74.79
N SER A 6 6.50 2.71 75.56
CA SER A 6 7.15 2.45 76.85
C SER A 6 6.80 1.01 77.23
N LEU A 7 7.79 0.25 77.70
CA LEU A 7 7.71 -0.73 78.82
C LEU A 7 6.80 -1.98 78.60
N SER A 8 7.11 -3.20 79.06
CA SER A 8 7.90 -3.66 80.21
C SER A 8 8.26 -5.16 80.02
N ARG A 9 9.51 -5.58 80.27
CA ARG A 9 10.05 -6.21 81.51
C ARG A 9 9.86 -7.74 81.65
N ARG A 10 11.02 -8.42 81.75
CA ARG A 10 11.46 -9.47 82.74
C ARG A 10 10.65 -10.79 82.75
N GLU A 11 11.18 -11.98 82.96
CA GLU A 11 12.39 -12.45 83.66
C GLU A 11 12.63 -13.94 83.33
N ASN A 12 13.90 -14.34 83.38
CA ASN A 12 14.51 -15.65 83.72
C ASN A 12 13.63 -16.91 83.95
N ALA A 13 14.00 -18.04 83.31
CA ALA A 13 14.45 -19.26 84.02
C ALA A 13 14.82 -20.44 83.08
N ARG A 14 16.10 -20.81 83.14
CA ARG A 14 16.72 -22.16 83.14
C ARG A 14 15.92 -23.44 82.72
N THR A 15 16.48 -24.10 81.69
CA THR A 15 16.81 -25.56 81.54
C THR A 15 15.69 -26.60 81.62
N VAL A 16 15.43 -27.36 80.55
CA VAL A 16 16.04 -28.66 80.14
C VAL A 16 15.26 -29.20 78.92
N GLY A 17 15.99 -29.64 77.88
CA GLY A 17 15.67 -30.77 76.99
C GLY A 17 14.40 -30.75 76.13
N HIS A 18 14.55 -30.42 74.84
CA HIS A 18 14.08 -31.28 73.74
C HIS A 18 14.72 -30.83 72.42
N ARG A 19 15.39 -31.75 71.72
CA ARG A 19 15.79 -31.55 70.33
C ARG A 19 14.53 -31.39 69.48
N THR A 20 14.34 -30.23 68.88
CA THR A 20 13.43 -30.04 67.74
C THR A 20 14.18 -29.30 66.64
N ARG A 21 14.52 -30.03 65.58
CA ARG A 21 14.69 -29.46 64.24
C ARG A 21 13.40 -28.71 63.90
N SER A 22 13.50 -27.43 63.60
CA SER A 22 12.46 -26.67 62.91
C SER A 22 13.10 -25.37 62.39
N ALA A 23 12.87 -24.88 61.18
CA ALA A 23 12.43 -25.43 59.91
C ALA A 23 12.69 -24.30 58.91
N ARG A 24 13.14 -24.68 57.70
CA ARG A 24 12.80 -24.06 56.41
C ARG A 24 12.73 -22.53 56.35
N VAL A 25 13.83 -21.95 55.87
CA VAL A 25 13.73 -20.87 54.87
C VAL A 25 12.83 -21.40 53.75
N GLY A 26 11.79 -20.67 53.41
CA GLY A 26 10.77 -21.05 52.43
C GLY A 26 11.36 -21.26 51.05
N VAL A 27 11.85 -22.46 50.78
CA VAL A 27 11.88 -23.05 49.46
C VAL A 27 10.42 -23.44 49.21
N GLU A 28 9.65 -22.57 48.55
CA GLU A 28 8.58 -23.12 47.69
C GLU A 28 9.28 -24.20 46.88
N ALA A 29 8.81 -25.45 47.00
CA ALA A 29 9.37 -26.56 46.27
C ALA A 29 9.29 -26.20 44.78
N MET A 30 10.40 -25.71 44.23
CA MET A 30 10.60 -25.49 42.83
C MET A 30 10.58 -26.88 42.20
N GLU A 31 9.38 -27.38 41.92
CA GLU A 31 9.21 -28.62 41.18
C GLU A 31 9.77 -28.38 39.78
N SER A 32 10.96 -28.91 39.55
CA SER A 32 11.62 -28.92 38.25
C SER A 32 11.42 -30.27 37.59
N LYS A 33 11.07 -30.29 36.30
CA LYS A 33 11.17 -31.50 35.49
C LYS A 33 12.64 -31.68 35.10
N LEU A 34 13.30 -32.70 35.66
CA LEU A 34 14.63 -33.12 35.21
C LEU A 34 14.49 -33.79 33.84
N LEU A 35 15.26 -33.32 32.87
CA LEU A 35 15.35 -33.91 31.54
C LEU A 35 16.71 -34.60 31.44
N LEU A 36 16.69 -35.93 31.37
CA LEU A 36 17.87 -36.78 31.41
C LEU A 36 18.48 -36.90 30.01
N SER A 37 19.79 -36.69 29.91
CA SER A 37 20.62 -36.96 28.73
C SER A 37 21.10 -38.42 28.70
N THR A 38 21.73 -38.84 27.61
CA THR A 38 22.10 -40.26 27.34
C THR A 38 23.33 -40.79 28.10
N ALA A 39 23.58 -40.27 29.31
CA ALA A 39 24.61 -40.67 30.29
C ALA A 39 25.95 -39.91 30.26
N ALA A 40 26.09 -38.86 29.44
CA ALA A 40 27.14 -37.83 29.60
C ALA A 40 26.47 -36.45 29.74
N ALA A 41 27.05 -35.59 30.59
CA ALA A 41 26.60 -34.19 30.73
C ALA A 41 26.54 -33.50 29.35
N PRO A 42 25.59 -32.57 29.12
CA PRO A 42 24.78 -31.85 30.10
C PRO A 42 23.45 -32.52 30.52
N THR A 43 22.94 -32.20 31.72
CA THR A 43 21.53 -32.44 32.10
C THR A 43 20.75 -31.13 32.14
N TYR A 44 19.41 -31.19 31.98
CA TYR A 44 18.58 -29.98 31.94
C TYR A 44 17.47 -29.99 32.99
N SER A 45 17.17 -28.82 33.55
CA SER A 45 16.10 -28.63 34.54
C SER A 45 15.15 -27.52 34.08
N LEU A 46 13.89 -27.88 33.81
CA LEU A 46 12.82 -26.93 33.52
C LEU A 46 11.98 -26.71 34.78
N TYR A 47 11.98 -25.47 35.27
CA TYR A 47 11.21 -25.06 36.43
C TYR A 47 9.77 -24.69 36.03
N ARG A 48 8.79 -24.90 36.92
CA ARG A 48 7.39 -24.45 36.71
C ARG A 48 7.26 -22.95 36.39
N THR A 49 8.23 -22.14 36.81
CA THR A 49 8.31 -20.70 36.50
C THR A 49 8.74 -20.40 35.07
N GLY A 50 9.09 -21.41 34.27
CA GLY A 50 9.53 -21.27 32.87
C GLY A 50 11.05 -21.18 32.69
N GLN A 51 11.83 -21.20 33.78
CA GLN A 51 13.28 -21.13 33.69
C GLN A 51 13.86 -22.49 33.30
N LEU A 52 14.67 -22.52 32.24
CA LEU A 52 15.40 -23.69 31.76
C LEU A 52 16.88 -23.52 32.06
N TYR A 53 17.45 -24.46 32.83
CA TYR A 53 18.86 -24.49 33.17
C TYR A 53 19.56 -25.70 32.56
N GLU A 54 20.77 -25.47 32.05
CA GLU A 54 21.76 -26.51 31.75
C GLU A 54 22.63 -26.75 32.98
N GLN A 55 22.90 -28.02 33.29
CA GLN A 55 23.77 -28.43 34.38
C GLN A 55 24.93 -29.28 33.86
N THR A 56 26.15 -28.75 34.02
CA THR A 56 27.39 -29.37 33.52
C THR A 56 28.47 -29.25 34.59
N ALA A 57 29.04 -30.38 35.02
CA ALA A 57 30.15 -30.44 35.99
C ALA A 57 29.96 -29.59 37.26
N GLY A 58 28.73 -29.51 37.79
CA GLY A 58 28.39 -28.74 39.00
C GLY A 58 28.12 -27.24 38.76
N ARG A 59 28.19 -26.77 37.52
CA ARG A 59 27.75 -25.43 37.10
C ARG A 59 26.32 -25.48 36.59
N SER A 60 25.52 -24.47 36.96
CA SER A 60 24.18 -24.24 36.42
C SER A 60 24.20 -22.99 35.55
N VAL A 61 23.74 -23.09 34.31
CA VAL A 61 23.65 -21.99 33.34
C VAL A 61 22.19 -21.82 32.95
N LEU A 62 21.64 -20.61 33.12
CA LEU A 62 20.30 -20.29 32.63
C LEU A 62 20.35 -20.17 31.11
N LEU A 63 19.55 -20.98 30.41
CA LEU A 63 19.42 -20.95 28.95
C LEU A 63 18.29 -20.01 28.51
N ALA A 64 17.13 -20.12 29.14
CA ALA A 64 15.94 -19.34 28.82
C ALA A 64 15.02 -19.18 30.05
N SER A 65 14.25 -18.10 30.11
CA SER A 65 13.39 -17.78 31.26
C SER A 65 11.90 -18.04 31.05
N ASN A 66 11.45 -18.18 29.79
CA ASN A 66 10.04 -18.22 29.41
C ASN A 66 9.66 -19.52 28.69
N VAL A 67 10.23 -20.64 29.12
CA VAL A 67 10.05 -21.95 28.47
C VAL A 67 8.73 -22.59 28.90
N LYS A 68 7.90 -22.94 27.92
CA LYS A 68 6.64 -23.67 28.07
C LYS A 68 6.85 -25.18 28.09
N ALA A 69 7.74 -25.69 27.24
CA ALA A 69 8.04 -27.12 27.13
C ALA A 69 9.48 -27.33 26.65
N ALA A 70 10.09 -28.46 27.02
CA ALA A 70 11.42 -28.83 26.55
C ALA A 70 11.58 -30.35 26.43
N ALA A 71 12.44 -30.78 25.50
CA ALA A 71 12.85 -32.16 25.27
C ALA A 71 14.34 -32.22 24.95
N VAL A 72 14.99 -33.34 25.27
CA VAL A 72 16.42 -33.56 25.03
C VAL A 72 16.58 -34.58 23.91
N THR A 73 17.43 -34.27 22.93
CA THR A 73 17.70 -35.12 21.78
C THR A 73 18.67 -36.25 22.13
N SER A 74 18.81 -37.23 21.24
CA SER A 74 19.83 -38.28 21.40
C SER A 74 21.28 -37.79 21.24
N THR A 75 21.47 -36.54 20.83
CA THR A 75 22.78 -35.85 20.75
C THR A 75 23.01 -34.93 21.95
N ASP A 76 22.18 -35.06 22.98
CA ASP A 76 22.17 -34.27 24.21
C ASP A 76 21.90 -32.76 24.02
N ALA A 77 21.46 -32.34 22.83
CA ALA A 77 20.93 -30.99 22.59
C ALA A 77 19.56 -30.84 23.28
N VAL A 78 19.22 -29.63 23.71
CA VAL A 78 17.88 -29.32 24.24
C VAL A 78 17.07 -28.54 23.23
N ILE A 79 15.88 -29.05 22.93
CA ILE A 79 14.88 -28.34 22.16
C ILE A 79 13.85 -27.80 23.14
N TYR A 80 13.56 -26.51 23.09
CA TYR A 80 12.62 -25.87 23.98
C TYR A 80 11.70 -24.90 23.24
N LEU A 81 10.44 -24.88 23.69
CA LEU A 81 9.39 -24.00 23.20
C LEU A 81 9.18 -22.89 24.20
N GLU A 82 9.32 -21.65 23.75
CA GLU A 82 9.01 -20.46 24.54
C GLU A 82 7.51 -20.15 24.56
N GLN A 83 7.06 -19.38 25.54
CA GLN A 83 5.66 -18.98 25.68
C GLN A 83 5.14 -18.14 24.49
N ASN A 84 6.01 -17.43 23.78
CA ASN A 84 5.68 -16.67 22.57
C ASN A 84 5.52 -17.57 21.31
N GLY A 85 5.74 -18.88 21.43
CA GLY A 85 5.63 -19.83 20.32
C GLY A 85 6.92 -20.03 19.52
N THR A 86 8.06 -19.48 19.95
CA THR A 86 9.36 -19.72 19.32
C THR A 86 9.92 -21.06 19.77
N LEU A 87 10.21 -21.94 18.82
CA LEU A 87 10.85 -23.23 19.07
C LEU A 87 12.35 -23.11 18.77
N ILE A 88 13.17 -23.48 19.75
CA ILE A 88 14.62 -23.27 19.70
C ILE A 88 15.33 -24.58 19.98
N GLU A 89 16.37 -24.87 19.20
CA GLU A 89 17.37 -25.89 19.53
C GLU A 89 18.61 -25.21 20.08
N GLN A 90 19.02 -25.62 21.29
CA GLN A 90 20.32 -25.29 21.85
C GLN A 90 21.19 -26.54 21.77
N PRO A 91 22.17 -26.58 20.83
CA PRO A 91 23.13 -27.67 20.78
C PRO A 91 24.06 -27.63 22.00
N THR A 92 24.68 -28.77 22.31
CA THR A 92 25.69 -28.89 23.38
C THR A 92 26.93 -28.02 23.13
N SER A 93 27.17 -27.65 21.87
CA SER A 93 28.20 -26.72 21.44
C SER A 93 27.68 -25.91 20.26
N GLY A 94 27.75 -24.58 20.35
CA GLY A 94 27.32 -23.67 19.29
C GLY A 94 26.22 -22.71 19.74
N ALA A 95 25.79 -21.87 18.80
CA ALA A 95 24.70 -20.93 19.03
C ALA A 95 23.34 -21.64 18.98
N ALA A 96 22.39 -21.16 19.77
CA ALA A 96 20.99 -21.53 19.65
C ALA A 96 20.46 -21.24 18.24
N GLN A 97 19.56 -22.08 17.75
CA GLN A 97 18.92 -21.94 16.45
C GLN A 97 17.40 -21.93 16.61
N VAL A 98 16.74 -20.97 15.98
CA VAL A 98 15.28 -20.98 15.86
C VAL A 98 14.91 -22.07 14.85
N LEU A 99 14.14 -23.05 15.30
CA LEU A 99 13.65 -24.13 14.46
C LEU A 99 12.33 -23.78 13.78
N ASP A 100 11.45 -23.07 14.49
CA ASP A 100 10.11 -22.73 14.03
C ASP A 100 9.50 -21.63 14.92
N ARG A 101 8.44 -20.99 14.43
CA ARG A 101 7.69 -19.93 15.11
C ARG A 101 6.19 -20.22 15.07
N LEU A 102 5.44 -19.49 15.89
CA LEU A 102 3.99 -19.72 16.06
C LEU A 102 3.64 -21.16 16.45
N VAL A 103 4.56 -21.83 17.15
CA VAL A 103 4.40 -23.21 17.61
C VAL A 103 3.57 -23.24 18.88
N SER A 104 2.48 -23.99 18.86
CA SER A 104 1.63 -24.21 20.05
C SER A 104 2.14 -25.35 20.92
N SER A 105 2.69 -26.40 20.29
CA SER A 105 3.29 -27.57 20.94
C SER A 105 4.22 -28.31 19.98
N PHE A 106 5.11 -29.14 20.53
CA PHE A 106 6.00 -30.00 19.73
C PHE A 106 6.17 -31.38 20.39
N GLN A 107 6.56 -32.36 19.59
CA GLN A 107 6.92 -33.70 20.02
C GLN A 107 8.21 -34.15 19.33
N LEU A 108 9.13 -34.70 20.12
CA LEU A 108 10.35 -35.32 19.59
C LEU A 108 10.05 -36.77 19.18
N GLY A 109 10.11 -37.05 17.88
CA GLY A 109 9.95 -38.37 17.31
C GLY A 109 11.27 -39.15 17.22
N SER A 110 11.22 -40.31 16.56
CA SER A 110 12.40 -41.12 16.26
C SER A 110 13.45 -40.34 15.46
N ALA A 111 14.74 -40.63 15.69
CA ALA A 111 15.88 -39.96 15.04
C ALA A 111 15.89 -38.42 15.23
N ASN A 112 15.41 -37.95 16.38
CA ASN A 112 15.31 -36.52 16.72
C ASN A 112 14.43 -35.68 15.78
N ARG A 113 13.51 -36.30 15.03
CA ARG A 113 12.59 -35.55 14.18
C ARG A 113 11.61 -34.75 15.04
N VAL A 114 11.62 -33.43 14.90
CA VAL A 114 10.69 -32.54 15.59
C VAL A 114 9.37 -32.51 14.82
N ASN A 115 8.28 -32.89 15.48
CA ASN A 115 6.93 -32.72 14.94
C ASN A 115 6.26 -31.57 15.69
N VAL A 116 5.86 -30.54 14.96
CA VAL A 116 5.27 -29.32 15.52
C VAL A 116 3.76 -29.29 15.28
N VAL A 117 3.05 -28.60 16.17
CA VAL A 117 1.70 -28.09 15.94
C VAL A 117 1.80 -26.58 15.93
N ASP A 118 1.82 -26.01 14.74
CA ASP A 118 2.01 -24.59 14.49
C ASP A 118 0.76 -23.95 13.85
N TRP A 119 0.81 -22.63 13.71
CA TRP A 119 -0.25 -21.85 13.08
C TRP A 119 -0.48 -22.26 11.61
N PHE A 120 0.59 -22.48 10.82
CA PHE A 120 0.47 -22.78 9.39
C PHE A 120 -0.26 -24.11 9.14
N ASN A 121 0.14 -25.20 9.81
CA ASN A 121 -0.52 -26.51 9.70
C ASN A 121 -1.98 -26.47 10.15
N SER A 122 -2.32 -25.56 11.07
CA SER A 122 -3.66 -25.45 11.63
C SER A 122 -4.61 -24.63 10.75
N ASN A 123 -4.08 -23.79 9.86
CA ASN A 123 -4.86 -22.80 9.11
C ASN A 123 -4.76 -22.95 7.59
N LEU A 124 -3.67 -23.50 7.05
CA LEU A 124 -3.42 -23.59 5.62
C LEU A 124 -3.67 -25.02 5.12
N SER A 125 -4.49 -25.13 4.08
CA SER A 125 -4.92 -26.41 3.51
C SER A 125 -4.06 -26.86 2.32
N ASN A 126 -3.38 -25.94 1.63
CA ASN A 126 -2.42 -26.26 0.59
C ASN A 126 -1.03 -26.52 1.18
N ALA A 127 -0.44 -27.68 0.90
CA ALA A 127 0.83 -28.09 1.48
C ALA A 127 2.05 -27.29 0.96
N GLY A 128 2.04 -26.87 -0.31
CA GLY A 128 3.10 -26.06 -0.91
C GLY A 128 3.18 -24.69 -0.24
N ILE A 129 2.06 -23.96 -0.24
CA ILE A 129 1.91 -22.67 0.43
C ILE A 129 2.22 -22.78 1.92
N CYS A 130 1.70 -23.81 2.61
CA CYS A 130 1.93 -24.02 4.05
C CYS A 130 3.42 -24.20 4.38
N ASN A 131 4.13 -25.01 3.62
CA ASN A 131 5.55 -25.26 3.86
C ASN A 131 6.41 -24.04 3.54
N LEU A 132 6.13 -23.35 2.42
CA LEU A 132 6.86 -22.16 2.00
C LEU A 132 6.64 -21.01 2.99
N ALA A 133 5.39 -20.67 3.30
CA ALA A 133 5.06 -19.60 4.24
C ALA A 133 5.63 -19.85 5.65
N ARG A 134 5.63 -21.11 6.13
CA ARG A 134 6.28 -21.46 7.41
C ARG A 134 7.78 -21.21 7.36
N ALA A 135 8.44 -21.65 6.29
CA ALA A 135 9.89 -21.51 6.16
C ALA A 135 10.30 -20.03 6.12
N ASP A 136 9.58 -19.24 5.32
CA ASP A 136 9.82 -17.79 5.18
C ASP A 136 9.56 -17.05 6.50
N PHE A 137 8.42 -17.31 7.14
CA PHE A 137 8.12 -16.68 8.43
C PHE A 137 9.10 -17.09 9.53
N THR A 138 9.58 -18.34 9.54
CA THR A 138 10.59 -18.79 10.51
C THR A 138 11.89 -18.02 10.33
N ARG A 139 12.29 -17.80 9.07
CA ARG A 139 13.52 -17.08 8.68
C ARG A 139 13.45 -15.61 9.05
N ASP A 140 12.35 -14.95 8.72
CA ASP A 140 12.26 -13.48 8.74
C ASP A 140 11.44 -12.91 9.91
N ASP A 141 10.74 -13.76 10.67
CA ASP A 141 9.76 -13.38 11.70
C ASP A 141 8.62 -12.49 11.16
N ALA A 142 8.42 -12.52 9.85
CA ALA A 142 7.42 -11.81 9.07
C ALA A 142 7.25 -12.50 7.72
N LEU A 143 6.09 -12.30 7.07
CA LEU A 143 5.97 -12.50 5.63
C LEU A 143 6.24 -11.17 4.94
N THR A 144 7.40 -11.05 4.32
CA THR A 144 7.87 -9.85 3.62
C THR A 144 7.27 -9.76 2.21
N PHE A 145 7.55 -8.67 1.50
CA PHE A 145 7.19 -8.51 0.10
C PHE A 145 7.76 -9.65 -0.76
N SER A 146 9.02 -10.03 -0.53
CA SER A 146 9.68 -11.11 -1.26
C SER A 146 9.05 -12.48 -0.96
N ASP A 147 8.59 -12.70 0.27
CA ASP A 147 7.96 -13.96 0.66
C ASP A 147 6.59 -14.11 0.03
N MET A 148 5.77 -13.06 0.08
CA MET A 148 4.46 -13.09 -0.57
C MET A 148 4.59 -13.26 -2.09
N LEU A 149 5.58 -12.60 -2.72
CA LEU A 149 5.87 -12.83 -4.14
C LEU A 149 6.27 -14.28 -4.42
N GLY A 150 7.15 -14.86 -3.61
CA GLY A 150 7.54 -16.27 -3.73
C GLY A 150 6.37 -17.25 -3.52
N ILE A 151 5.45 -16.93 -2.61
CA ILE A 151 4.22 -17.70 -2.38
C ILE A 151 3.29 -17.62 -3.59
N PHE A 152 3.14 -16.45 -4.21
CA PHE A 152 2.39 -16.35 -5.46
C PHE A 152 3.05 -17.13 -6.59
N ASP A 153 4.38 -17.06 -6.72
CA ASP A 153 5.13 -17.82 -7.72
C ASP A 153 5.01 -19.34 -7.54
N GLU A 154 4.95 -19.85 -6.30
CA GLU A 154 4.70 -21.26 -6.00
C GLU A 154 3.33 -21.71 -6.55
N VAL A 155 2.30 -20.88 -6.37
CA VAL A 155 0.95 -21.15 -6.89
C VAL A 155 0.91 -21.06 -8.41
N LEU A 156 1.60 -20.08 -9.00
CA LEU A 156 1.62 -19.89 -10.45
C LEU A 156 2.38 -21.01 -11.19
N GLN A 157 3.34 -21.66 -10.53
CA GLN A 157 4.05 -22.81 -11.07
C GLN A 157 3.20 -24.08 -11.10
N SER A 158 2.21 -24.22 -10.22
CA SER A 158 1.35 -25.42 -10.14
C SER A 158 0.30 -25.47 -11.27
N GLY A 159 0.08 -24.36 -11.97
CA GLY A 159 -0.83 -24.23 -13.11
C GLY A 159 -2.06 -23.38 -12.76
N ALA A 160 -3.25 -23.91 -13.06
CA ALA A 160 -4.50 -23.19 -12.77
C ALA A 160 -4.76 -23.13 -11.25
N LEU A 161 -5.08 -21.93 -10.75
CA LEU A 161 -5.37 -21.68 -9.35
C LEU A 161 -6.49 -22.60 -8.83
N THR A 162 -6.17 -23.42 -7.84
CA THR A 162 -7.12 -24.29 -7.16
C THR A 162 -7.84 -23.58 -6.03
N SER A 163 -9.02 -24.08 -5.63
CA SER A 163 -9.77 -23.52 -4.49
C SER A 163 -9.02 -23.64 -3.15
N THR A 164 -8.19 -24.67 -2.99
CA THR A 164 -7.36 -24.87 -1.79
C THR A 164 -6.20 -23.86 -1.74
N GLU A 165 -5.61 -23.52 -2.89
CA GLU A 165 -4.59 -22.48 -2.99
C GLU A 165 -5.20 -21.11 -2.70
N LEU A 166 -6.31 -20.76 -3.35
CA LEU A 166 -7.02 -19.51 -3.09
C LEU A 166 -7.36 -19.36 -1.60
N GLN A 167 -7.98 -20.38 -0.99
CA GLN A 167 -8.33 -20.35 0.42
C GLN A 167 -7.11 -20.16 1.33
N SER A 168 -5.96 -20.74 0.97
CA SER A 168 -4.72 -20.58 1.73
C SER A 168 -4.17 -19.15 1.59
N LEU A 169 -4.20 -18.56 0.38
CA LEU A 169 -3.81 -17.17 0.14
C LEU A 169 -4.73 -16.19 0.90
N GLU A 170 -6.05 -16.37 0.82
CA GLU A 170 -7.04 -15.60 1.59
C GLU A 170 -6.77 -15.68 3.10
N THR A 171 -6.40 -16.88 3.58
CA THR A 171 -6.09 -17.10 5.00
C THR A 171 -4.82 -16.37 5.43
N LEU A 172 -3.79 -16.33 4.59
CA LEU A 172 -2.57 -15.54 4.84
C LEU A 172 -2.90 -14.05 4.95
N VAL A 173 -3.63 -13.50 3.96
CA VAL A 173 -4.03 -12.08 3.93
C VAL A 173 -4.90 -11.72 5.14
N ALA A 174 -5.89 -12.55 5.47
CA ALA A 174 -6.79 -12.31 6.61
C ALA A 174 -6.07 -12.34 7.97
N HIS A 175 -4.88 -12.93 8.06
CA HIS A 175 -4.08 -13.04 9.29
C HIS A 175 -2.75 -12.29 9.19
N ALA A 176 -2.64 -11.31 8.30
CA ALA A 176 -1.42 -10.55 8.04
C ALA A 176 -0.77 -9.97 9.31
N THR A 177 -1.55 -9.49 10.28
CA THR A 177 -1.05 -9.02 11.59
C THR A 177 -0.42 -10.14 12.42
N THR A 178 -1.00 -11.35 12.42
CA THR A 178 -0.41 -12.52 13.12
C THR A 178 0.90 -12.94 12.46
N LEU A 179 1.01 -12.72 11.16
CA LEU A 179 2.14 -13.06 10.31
C LEU A 179 3.14 -11.91 10.14
N ASN A 180 3.04 -10.88 10.99
CA ASN A 180 3.90 -9.69 11.01
C ASN A 180 4.15 -9.09 9.61
N MET A 181 3.19 -9.21 8.68
CA MET A 181 3.34 -8.63 7.34
C MET A 181 3.45 -7.10 7.46
N PRO A 182 4.42 -6.45 6.81
CA PRO A 182 4.45 -5.00 6.72
C PRO A 182 3.16 -4.45 6.10
N SER A 183 2.66 -3.29 6.54
CA SER A 183 1.36 -2.73 6.12
C SER A 183 1.18 -2.64 4.60
N TYR A 184 2.23 -2.24 3.88
CA TYR A 184 2.20 -2.18 2.41
C TYR A 184 2.08 -3.56 1.77
N VAL A 185 2.72 -4.59 2.34
CA VAL A 185 2.59 -5.98 1.89
C VAL A 185 1.17 -6.48 2.15
N GLN A 186 0.58 -6.15 3.30
CA GLN A 186 -0.82 -6.53 3.60
C GLN A 186 -1.78 -5.94 2.57
N ASN A 187 -1.63 -4.65 2.27
CA ASN A 187 -2.46 -3.93 1.32
C ASN A 187 -2.32 -4.53 -0.09
N LEU A 188 -1.09 -4.65 -0.60
CA LEU A 188 -0.85 -5.18 -1.94
C LEU A 188 -1.29 -6.65 -2.05
N ALA A 189 -1.01 -7.49 -1.05
CA ALA A 189 -1.45 -8.88 -1.06
C ALA A 189 -2.97 -9.00 -1.01
N ALA A 190 -3.66 -8.10 -0.31
CA ALA A 190 -5.11 -8.03 -0.33
C ALA A 190 -5.64 -7.65 -1.72
N LYS A 191 -5.02 -6.69 -2.42
CA LYS A 191 -5.38 -6.33 -3.81
C LYS A 191 -5.12 -7.48 -4.80
N VAL A 192 -4.08 -8.29 -4.58
CA VAL A 192 -3.82 -9.49 -5.40
C VAL A 192 -4.90 -10.55 -5.25
N VAL A 193 -5.25 -10.89 -4.00
CA VAL A 193 -6.17 -12.00 -3.67
C VAL A 193 -7.64 -11.57 -3.81
N ASN A 194 -7.94 -10.30 -3.56
CA ASN A 194 -9.28 -9.72 -3.60
C ASN A 194 -9.29 -8.43 -4.45
N PRO A 195 -9.07 -8.53 -5.77
CA PRO A 195 -9.08 -7.35 -6.64
C PRO A 195 -10.45 -6.67 -6.61
N SER A 196 -10.46 -5.33 -6.67
CA SER A 196 -11.72 -4.59 -6.74
C SER A 196 -12.40 -4.79 -8.10
N THR A 197 -13.68 -4.42 -8.21
CA THR A 197 -14.39 -4.46 -9.50
C THR A 197 -13.73 -3.59 -10.56
N ASN A 198 -13.16 -2.44 -10.18
CA ASN A 198 -12.45 -1.55 -11.11
C ASN A 198 -11.18 -2.23 -11.61
N ASP A 199 -10.37 -2.79 -10.69
CA ASP A 199 -9.15 -3.51 -11.06
C ASP A 199 -9.49 -4.68 -11.99
N ALA A 200 -10.53 -5.44 -11.64
CA ALA A 200 -10.95 -6.58 -12.43
C ALA A 200 -11.38 -6.19 -13.86
N THR A 201 -12.23 -5.17 -13.97
CA THR A 201 -12.73 -4.66 -15.26
C THR A 201 -11.58 -4.12 -16.12
N TYR A 202 -10.66 -3.38 -15.50
CA TYR A 202 -9.53 -2.82 -16.22
C TYR A 202 -8.54 -3.89 -16.68
N LEU A 203 -8.22 -4.87 -15.83
CA LEU A 203 -7.33 -5.98 -16.21
C LEU A 203 -7.92 -6.82 -17.36
N GLU A 204 -9.23 -7.10 -17.34
CA GLU A 204 -9.91 -7.76 -18.46
C GLU A 204 -9.74 -6.96 -19.77
N GLN A 205 -9.88 -5.64 -19.72
CA GLN A 205 -9.67 -4.77 -20.88
C GLN A 205 -8.19 -4.73 -21.31
N TYR A 206 -7.27 -4.60 -20.34
CA TYR A 206 -5.82 -4.49 -20.56
C TYR A 206 -5.25 -5.75 -21.21
N TYR A 207 -5.65 -6.93 -20.71
CA TYR A 207 -5.20 -8.22 -21.22
C TYR A 207 -6.09 -8.78 -22.34
N GLY A 208 -7.28 -8.21 -22.58
CA GLY A 208 -8.24 -8.70 -23.56
C GLY A 208 -8.84 -10.06 -23.17
N THR A 209 -9.06 -10.27 -21.87
CA THR A 209 -9.49 -11.54 -21.26
C THR A 209 -10.93 -11.47 -20.74
N THR A 210 -11.43 -12.57 -20.18
CA THR A 210 -12.72 -12.62 -19.48
C THR A 210 -12.49 -13.34 -18.15
N GLY A 211 -12.66 -12.63 -17.04
CA GLY A 211 -12.15 -13.00 -15.74
C GLY A 211 -10.68 -12.63 -15.57
N VAL A 212 -10.31 -12.32 -14.34
CA VAL A 212 -8.94 -11.98 -13.94
C VAL A 212 -8.26 -13.17 -13.29
N THR A 213 -7.00 -13.38 -13.67
CA THR A 213 -6.13 -14.41 -13.14
C THR A 213 -5.23 -13.86 -12.02
N LEU A 214 -4.74 -14.75 -11.16
CA LEU A 214 -3.76 -14.39 -10.12
C LEU A 214 -2.49 -13.77 -10.73
N GLN A 215 -2.05 -14.24 -11.90
CA GLN A 215 -0.86 -13.70 -12.55
C GLN A 215 -1.04 -12.23 -12.93
N GLU A 216 -2.23 -11.85 -13.41
CA GLU A 216 -2.54 -10.49 -13.83
C GLU A 216 -2.61 -9.54 -12.62
N THR A 217 -3.19 -9.97 -11.50
CA THR A 217 -3.19 -9.15 -10.27
C THR A 217 -1.80 -9.06 -9.62
N VAL A 218 -1.00 -10.14 -9.65
CA VAL A 218 0.42 -10.08 -9.23
C VAL A 218 1.22 -9.15 -10.12
N ASN A 219 0.99 -9.20 -11.43
CA ASN A 219 1.64 -8.31 -12.40
C ASN A 219 1.34 -6.84 -12.08
N GLN A 220 0.10 -6.51 -11.72
CA GLN A 220 -0.27 -5.17 -11.29
C GLN A 220 0.37 -4.81 -9.95
N TRP A 221 0.04 -5.53 -8.88
CA TRP A 221 0.27 -5.05 -7.52
C TRP A 221 1.65 -5.34 -6.93
N PHE A 222 2.37 -6.35 -7.42
CA PHE A 222 3.73 -6.69 -6.95
C PHE A 222 4.82 -6.42 -7.99
N LEU A 223 4.47 -6.40 -9.28
CA LEU A 223 5.45 -6.24 -10.35
C LEU A 223 5.31 -4.92 -11.12
N GLY A 224 4.24 -4.14 -10.89
CA GLY A 224 3.99 -2.87 -11.57
C GLY A 224 4.05 -2.97 -13.09
N LYS A 225 3.61 -4.10 -13.67
CA LYS A 225 3.67 -4.41 -15.11
C LYS A 225 2.40 -4.02 -15.87
N VAL A 226 1.39 -3.55 -15.15
CA VAL A 226 0.17 -3.02 -15.71
C VAL A 226 0.35 -1.52 -15.74
N GLU A 227 0.44 -0.99 -16.94
CA GLU A 227 0.90 0.37 -17.19
C GLU A 227 -0.29 1.31 -17.46
N PRO A 228 -0.32 2.52 -16.88
CA PRO A 228 -1.35 3.50 -17.22
C PRO A 228 -1.40 3.80 -18.71
N ASN A 229 -2.58 4.08 -19.23
CA ASN A 229 -2.71 4.48 -20.63
C ASN A 229 -2.02 5.83 -20.88
N ALA A 230 -1.12 5.85 -21.88
CA ALA A 230 -0.33 7.04 -22.25
C ALA A 230 -0.89 7.82 -23.46
N ILE A 231 -1.97 7.33 -24.10
CA ILE A 231 -2.48 7.84 -25.39
C ILE A 231 -3.99 8.17 -25.36
N ASP A 232 -4.74 7.73 -24.35
CA ASP A 232 -6.20 7.90 -24.30
C ASP A 232 -6.63 9.37 -24.09
N THR A 233 -7.89 9.65 -24.44
CA THR A 233 -8.57 10.94 -24.36
C THR A 233 -9.80 10.84 -23.45
N CYS A 234 -9.67 10.19 -22.29
CA CYS A 234 -10.80 9.92 -21.39
C CYS A 234 -11.48 11.20 -20.85
N ASP A 235 -10.79 12.33 -20.90
CA ASP A 235 -11.29 13.66 -20.56
C ASP A 235 -11.89 14.44 -21.77
N GLY A 236 -11.86 13.85 -22.97
CA GLY A 236 -12.27 14.48 -24.22
C GLY A 236 -11.22 15.40 -24.84
N SER A 237 -10.03 15.53 -24.25
CA SER A 237 -8.90 16.28 -24.79
C SER A 237 -8.08 15.39 -25.72
N ALA A 238 -7.64 15.92 -26.87
CA ALA A 238 -6.75 15.15 -27.74
C ALA A 238 -5.43 14.85 -27.03
N ALA A 239 -4.94 13.61 -27.14
CA ALA A 239 -3.60 13.26 -26.69
C ALA A 239 -2.57 14.14 -27.38
N VAL A 240 -1.67 14.74 -26.60
CA VAL A 240 -0.67 15.68 -27.09
C VAL A 240 0.31 14.99 -28.04
N ASP A 241 0.69 13.74 -27.74
CA ASP A 241 1.40 12.86 -28.67
C ASP A 241 0.69 11.50 -28.76
N PRO A 242 -0.01 11.19 -29.88
CA PRO A 242 -0.68 9.92 -30.07
C PRO A 242 0.29 8.73 -30.25
N ASN A 243 1.59 8.99 -30.29
CA ASN A 243 2.64 7.99 -30.42
C ASN A 243 3.44 7.81 -29.11
N SER A 244 2.99 8.40 -28.00
CA SER A 244 3.58 8.14 -26.69
C SER A 244 3.57 6.65 -26.38
N ALA A 245 4.73 6.07 -26.06
CA ALA A 245 4.84 4.64 -25.85
C ALA A 245 5.80 4.30 -24.73
N TYR A 246 5.51 3.24 -23.98
CA TYR A 246 6.47 2.65 -23.06
C TYR A 246 7.62 2.02 -23.85
N THR A 247 8.86 2.26 -23.43
CA THR A 247 10.04 1.67 -24.06
C THR A 247 10.69 0.64 -23.17
N ASN A 248 11.16 -0.45 -23.79
CA ASN A 248 11.81 -1.57 -23.10
C ASN A 248 13.17 -1.23 -22.44
N VAL A 249 13.63 0.02 -22.50
CA VAL A 249 14.91 0.45 -21.93
C VAL A 249 14.74 0.84 -20.45
N GLY A 250 13.51 1.14 -20.01
CA GLY A 250 13.24 1.73 -18.71
C GLY A 250 14.08 2.98 -18.47
N ALA A 251 14.16 3.42 -17.22
CA ALA A 251 15.10 4.45 -16.81
C ALA A 251 16.41 3.84 -16.28
N THR A 252 17.01 2.95 -17.06
CA THR A 252 18.23 2.23 -16.66
C THR A 252 19.35 3.19 -16.26
N GLY A 253 19.85 3.04 -15.02
CA GLY A 253 20.93 3.86 -14.48
C GLY A 253 20.47 5.12 -13.73
N TYR A 254 19.16 5.36 -13.66
CA TYR A 254 18.60 6.44 -12.87
C TYR A 254 18.44 6.02 -11.41
N THR A 255 18.33 7.00 -10.53
CA THR A 255 18.14 6.79 -9.09
C THR A 255 16.80 7.34 -8.65
N LEU A 256 16.19 6.73 -7.63
CA LEU A 256 14.92 7.21 -7.10
C LEU A 256 15.02 8.67 -6.64
N PHE A 257 16.03 9.00 -5.83
CA PHE A 257 16.27 10.34 -5.29
C PHE A 257 17.68 10.84 -5.63
N GLY A 258 17.82 12.16 -5.66
CA GLY A 258 19.12 12.82 -5.73
C GLY A 258 19.94 12.66 -4.44
N PRO A 259 21.21 13.10 -4.42
CA PRO A 259 22.11 12.94 -3.29
C PRO A 259 21.64 13.64 -2.00
N ASN A 260 20.75 14.62 -2.13
CA ASN A 260 20.18 15.38 -1.00
C ASN A 260 18.70 15.03 -0.72
N GLY A 261 18.20 13.93 -1.29
CA GLY A 261 16.78 13.58 -1.28
C GLY A 261 16.00 14.22 -2.45
N PRO A 262 14.66 14.20 -2.41
CA PRO A 262 13.81 14.83 -3.40
C PRO A 262 13.96 16.35 -3.34
N SER A 263 14.04 16.97 -4.52
CA SER A 263 14.07 18.41 -4.71
C SER A 263 12.90 18.83 -5.58
N PHE A 264 12.29 19.98 -5.31
CA PHE A 264 11.23 20.53 -6.18
C PHE A 264 11.69 20.75 -7.63
N THR A 265 13.00 20.92 -7.85
CA THR A 265 13.60 21.05 -9.17
C THR A 265 13.67 19.74 -9.96
N ASP A 266 13.37 18.61 -9.32
CA ASP A 266 13.30 17.31 -9.99
C ASP A 266 12.01 17.16 -10.81
N VAL A 267 10.99 17.99 -10.51
CA VAL A 267 9.71 18.05 -11.22
C VAL A 267 9.88 18.84 -12.51
N ALA A 268 9.46 18.25 -13.62
CA ALA A 268 9.46 18.86 -14.94
C ALA A 268 8.31 18.27 -15.77
N GLN A 269 7.14 18.87 -15.62
CA GLN A 269 5.90 18.49 -16.26
C GLN A 269 6.05 18.36 -17.78
N GLY A 270 5.53 17.26 -18.30
CA GLY A 270 5.38 17.02 -19.74
C GLY A 270 3.99 17.40 -20.23
N SER A 271 3.39 16.50 -20.99
CA SER A 271 2.22 16.77 -21.82
C SER A 271 0.86 16.66 -21.11
N ALA A 272 0.81 16.10 -19.90
CA ALA A 272 -0.41 16.02 -19.11
C ALA A 272 -0.79 17.40 -18.53
N GLY A 273 -2.09 17.64 -18.41
CA GLY A 273 -2.68 18.82 -17.77
C GLY A 273 -2.78 18.70 -16.25
N ASP A 274 -1.79 18.08 -15.62
CA ASP A 274 -1.75 17.67 -14.21
C ASP A 274 -0.93 18.61 -13.31
N CYS A 275 -0.74 19.86 -13.75
CA CYS A 275 0.05 20.89 -13.07
C CYS A 275 -0.33 21.08 -11.59
N TRP A 276 -1.60 20.84 -11.26
CA TRP A 276 -2.14 20.88 -9.90
C TRP A 276 -1.50 19.83 -8.99
N MET A 277 -1.23 18.64 -9.52
CA MET A 277 -0.64 17.51 -8.81
C MET A 277 0.88 17.64 -8.77
N LEU A 278 1.53 17.95 -9.89
CA LEU A 278 2.98 18.16 -9.94
C LEU A 278 3.44 19.38 -9.12
N SER A 279 2.67 20.47 -9.09
CA SER A 279 2.94 21.59 -8.17
C SER A 279 2.85 21.16 -6.71
N SER A 280 1.88 20.31 -6.37
CA SER A 280 1.72 19.83 -4.98
C SER A 280 2.88 18.93 -4.55
N LEU A 281 3.40 18.09 -5.46
CA LEU A 281 4.63 17.32 -5.23
C LEU A 281 5.85 18.22 -5.08
N ALA A 282 6.02 19.22 -5.97
CA ALA A 282 7.13 20.17 -5.91
C ALA A 282 7.13 21.00 -4.62
N GLU A 283 5.96 21.51 -4.23
CA GLU A 283 5.76 22.23 -2.97
C GLU A 283 6.20 21.34 -1.80
N THR A 284 5.64 20.12 -1.72
CA THR A 284 5.91 19.20 -0.61
C THR A 284 7.39 18.86 -0.56
N ALA A 285 8.04 18.62 -1.71
CA ALA A 285 9.47 18.34 -1.78
C ALA A 285 10.34 19.52 -1.28
N ALA A 286 9.93 20.77 -1.55
CA ALA A 286 10.66 21.94 -1.09
C ALA A 286 10.53 22.17 0.43
N ARG A 287 9.33 21.91 0.97
CA ARG A 287 8.91 22.36 2.30
C ARG A 287 9.00 21.27 3.35
N ASP A 288 8.70 20.02 2.97
CA ASP A 288 8.87 18.82 3.79
C ASP A 288 9.29 17.61 2.93
N PRO A 289 10.55 17.54 2.49
CA PRO A 289 11.05 16.46 1.64
C PRO A 289 10.96 15.07 2.28
N GLN A 290 10.76 14.97 3.60
CA GLN A 290 10.58 13.67 4.26
C GLN A 290 9.24 13.03 3.91
N ILE A 291 8.19 13.81 3.64
CA ILE A 291 6.89 13.28 3.18
C ILE A 291 7.07 12.54 1.85
N ILE A 292 7.82 13.13 0.91
CA ILE A 292 8.13 12.51 -0.38
C ILE A 292 9.07 11.32 -0.20
N GLN A 293 10.12 11.41 0.62
CA GLN A 293 11.01 10.26 0.88
C GLN A 293 10.25 9.05 1.43
N ASN A 294 9.38 9.28 2.42
CA ASN A 294 8.59 8.23 3.07
C ASN A 294 7.41 7.74 2.21
N MET A 295 7.13 8.40 1.08
CA MET A 295 6.14 7.96 0.11
C MET A 295 6.58 6.69 -0.64
N PHE A 296 7.90 6.43 -0.73
CA PHE A 296 8.44 5.36 -1.56
C PHE A 296 9.11 4.26 -0.73
N ILE A 297 8.88 3.01 -1.15
CA ILE A 297 9.55 1.81 -0.65
C ILE A 297 10.20 1.12 -1.85
N ASN A 298 11.51 0.88 -1.80
CA ASN A 298 12.20 0.09 -2.82
C ASN A 298 12.03 -1.40 -2.51
N ASN A 299 11.41 -2.14 -3.44
CA ASN A 299 11.08 -3.55 -3.26
C ASN A 299 12.26 -4.50 -3.58
N GLY A 300 13.38 -3.97 -4.07
CA GLY A 300 14.60 -4.74 -4.36
C GLY A 300 14.56 -5.56 -5.65
N ASN A 301 13.47 -5.49 -6.41
CA ASN A 301 13.26 -6.21 -7.67
C ASN A 301 13.10 -5.27 -8.89
N GLY A 302 13.50 -4.00 -8.75
CA GLY A 302 13.32 -2.97 -9.79
C GLY A 302 11.95 -2.29 -9.79
N THR A 303 11.14 -2.54 -8.76
CA THR A 303 9.87 -1.81 -8.53
C THR A 303 9.93 -1.00 -7.24
N TRP A 304 9.04 -0.03 -7.15
CA TRP A 304 8.83 0.80 -5.97
C TRP A 304 7.36 0.77 -5.58
N THR A 305 7.10 0.58 -4.30
CA THR A 305 5.77 0.79 -3.75
C THR A 305 5.62 2.25 -3.31
N VAL A 306 4.55 2.89 -3.78
CA VAL A 306 4.22 4.29 -3.56
C VAL A 306 2.97 4.36 -2.67
N ARG A 307 3.05 5.15 -1.61
CA ARG A 307 1.99 5.31 -0.61
C ARG A 307 1.13 6.53 -0.93
N PHE A 308 -0.19 6.40 -0.78
CA PHE A 308 -1.15 7.52 -0.79
C PHE A 308 -2.00 7.51 0.48
N TYR A 309 -2.63 8.65 0.78
CA TYR A 309 -3.66 8.75 1.81
C TYR A 309 -5.04 8.75 1.17
N VAL A 310 -5.77 7.66 1.38
CA VAL A 310 -7.13 7.46 0.88
C VAL A 310 -8.09 7.53 2.05
N ASN A 311 -8.91 8.58 2.11
CA ASN A 311 -9.83 8.81 3.23
C ASN A 311 -9.13 8.78 4.61
N GLY A 312 -7.89 9.26 4.69
CA GLY A 312 -7.08 9.28 5.91
C GLY A 312 -6.40 7.95 6.27
N ALA A 313 -6.59 6.89 5.48
CA ALA A 313 -5.87 5.61 5.60
C ALA A 313 -4.75 5.50 4.55
N LEU A 314 -3.73 4.68 4.84
CA LEU A 314 -2.64 4.43 3.90
C LEU A 314 -3.10 3.43 2.84
N ASP A 315 -2.95 3.79 1.57
CA ASP A 315 -3.07 2.89 0.42
C ASP A 315 -1.75 2.84 -0.34
N TYR A 316 -1.53 1.76 -1.10
CA TYR A 316 -0.25 1.49 -1.74
C TYR A 316 -0.44 0.98 -3.17
N VAL A 317 0.46 1.42 -4.05
CA VAL A 317 0.56 1.02 -5.45
C VAL A 317 1.99 0.62 -5.76
N THR A 318 2.24 -0.33 -6.65
CA THR A 318 3.59 -0.71 -7.06
C THR A 318 3.83 -0.31 -8.51
N VAL A 319 4.86 0.50 -8.75
CA VAL A 319 5.28 0.93 -10.09
C VAL A 319 6.68 0.43 -10.42
N ASN A 320 6.95 0.18 -11.70
CA ASN A 320 8.28 -0.08 -12.23
C ASN A 320 8.88 1.21 -12.88
N ASP A 321 10.08 1.10 -13.45
CA ASP A 321 10.79 2.21 -14.13
C ASP A 321 10.44 2.39 -15.63
N GLN A 322 9.43 1.70 -16.14
CA GLN A 322 8.95 1.89 -17.49
C GLN A 322 8.11 3.16 -17.54
N LEU A 323 8.62 4.16 -18.24
CA LEU A 323 7.98 5.46 -18.42
C LEU A 323 7.66 5.69 -19.91
N PRO A 324 6.53 6.33 -20.23
CA PRO A 324 6.18 6.69 -21.60
C PRO A 324 7.17 7.70 -22.20
N VAL A 325 7.58 7.46 -23.44
CA VAL A 325 8.39 8.39 -24.23
C VAL A 325 7.54 9.02 -25.32
N ALA A 326 7.66 10.34 -25.47
CA ALA A 326 7.13 11.08 -26.61
C ALA A 326 8.07 10.86 -27.80
N THR A 327 7.52 10.46 -28.95
CA THR A 327 8.29 10.21 -30.16
C THR A 327 8.17 11.34 -31.18
N ALA A 328 7.17 12.22 -31.04
CA ALA A 328 6.83 13.24 -32.02
C ALA A 328 7.19 14.68 -31.63
N ASP A 329 7.50 14.96 -30.35
CA ASP A 329 7.74 16.32 -29.88
C ASP A 329 9.18 16.52 -29.35
N PRO A 330 10.04 17.24 -30.10
CA PRO A 330 11.43 17.50 -29.71
C PRO A 330 11.57 18.49 -28.54
N SER A 331 10.47 19.02 -28.02
CA SER A 331 10.48 19.99 -26.93
C SER A 331 10.50 19.36 -25.53
N TYR A 332 10.19 18.06 -25.40
CA TYR A 332 10.31 17.34 -24.14
C TYR A 332 11.77 16.95 -23.89
N ASN A 333 12.35 17.56 -22.86
CA ASN A 333 13.74 17.40 -22.46
C ASN A 333 14.04 15.94 -22.06
N GLY A 334 14.62 15.16 -22.99
CA GLY A 334 14.95 13.74 -22.76
C GLY A 334 13.97 12.73 -23.37
N GLY A 335 12.90 13.21 -24.02
CA GLY A 335 11.96 12.36 -24.76
C GLY A 335 10.89 11.66 -23.92
N TYR A 336 10.75 11.94 -22.62
CA TYR A 336 9.63 11.43 -21.81
C TYR A 336 8.34 12.23 -22.07
N ALA A 337 7.19 11.57 -22.08
CA ALA A 337 5.91 12.20 -22.47
C ALA A 337 5.23 12.98 -21.33
N PHE A 338 5.47 12.57 -20.09
CA PHE A 338 4.87 13.14 -18.87
C PHE A 338 5.97 13.79 -18.01
N ASP A 339 5.93 13.74 -16.68
CA ASP A 339 7.03 14.27 -15.88
C ASP A 339 8.37 13.67 -16.35
N ALA A 340 9.28 14.56 -16.74
CA ALA A 340 10.54 14.21 -17.36
C ALA A 340 11.63 14.13 -16.28
N PRO A 341 12.21 12.94 -15.99
CA PRO A 341 13.25 12.78 -15.00
C PRO A 341 14.43 13.75 -15.20
N GLN A 342 14.62 14.67 -14.27
CA GLN A 342 15.74 15.62 -14.32
C GLN A 342 17.00 14.98 -13.74
N SER A 343 18.12 15.07 -14.46
CA SER A 343 19.43 14.54 -14.02
C SER A 343 19.43 13.06 -13.61
N GLY A 344 18.53 12.24 -14.18
CA GLY A 344 18.41 10.83 -13.84
C GLY A 344 17.73 10.56 -12.49
N ILE A 345 16.86 11.47 -12.02
CA ILE A 345 16.09 11.33 -10.77
C ILE A 345 14.63 10.96 -11.08
N LEU A 346 14.11 9.91 -10.44
CA LEU A 346 12.86 9.26 -10.84
C LEU A 346 11.61 9.58 -10.03
N TRP A 347 11.75 10.05 -8.79
CA TRP A 347 10.61 10.04 -7.87
C TRP A 347 9.38 10.81 -8.38
N ALA A 348 9.57 11.91 -9.12
CA ALA A 348 8.46 12.73 -9.63
C ALA A 348 7.65 11.96 -10.69
N ALA A 349 8.31 11.46 -11.74
CA ALA A 349 7.70 10.60 -12.74
C ALA A 349 7.07 9.32 -12.17
N LEU A 350 7.70 8.69 -11.16
CA LEU A 350 7.11 7.51 -10.51
C LEU A 350 5.91 7.87 -9.62
N ALA A 351 5.89 9.05 -8.99
CA ALA A 351 4.74 9.53 -8.24
C ALA A 351 3.56 9.83 -9.17
N GLU A 352 3.81 10.49 -10.31
CA GLU A 352 2.80 10.78 -11.34
C GLU A 352 2.19 9.47 -11.88
N LYS A 353 3.03 8.51 -12.27
CA LYS A 353 2.60 7.17 -12.69
C LYS A 353 1.74 6.48 -11.64
N ALA A 354 2.21 6.44 -10.39
CA ALA A 354 1.49 5.80 -9.29
C ALA A 354 0.17 6.51 -8.98
N PHE A 355 0.07 7.84 -9.21
CA PHE A 355 -1.16 8.59 -9.03
C PHE A 355 -2.22 8.19 -10.08
N ALA A 356 -1.80 7.94 -11.33
CA ALA A 356 -2.69 7.41 -12.37
C ALA A 356 -3.18 5.99 -12.01
N GLU A 357 -2.29 5.11 -11.54
CA GLU A 357 -2.67 3.76 -11.09
C GLU A 357 -3.60 3.80 -9.85
N GLU A 358 -3.34 4.68 -8.88
CA GLU A 358 -4.21 4.84 -7.70
C GLU A 358 -5.59 5.44 -8.08
N ASN A 359 -5.65 6.20 -9.17
CA ASN A 359 -6.90 6.72 -9.70
C ASN A 359 -7.83 5.60 -10.20
N LEU A 360 -7.28 4.50 -10.73
CA LEU A 360 -8.06 3.31 -11.13
C LEU A 360 -8.84 2.72 -9.96
N SER A 361 -8.16 2.53 -8.81
CA SER A 361 -8.80 2.03 -7.59
C SER A 361 -9.74 3.08 -6.95
N GLY A 362 -9.77 4.30 -7.49
CA GLY A 362 -10.55 5.42 -6.97
C GLY A 362 -10.08 5.84 -5.58
N GLY A 363 -8.80 5.66 -5.27
CA GLY A 363 -8.18 6.04 -4.01
C GLY A 363 -7.88 7.55 -3.95
N VAL A 364 -7.52 8.13 -5.08
CA VAL A 364 -7.31 9.58 -5.25
C VAL A 364 -8.52 10.25 -5.92
N THR A 365 -8.61 11.57 -5.74
CA THR A 365 -9.64 12.41 -6.38
C THR A 365 -9.09 13.01 -7.67
N THR A 366 -9.80 12.82 -8.78
CA THR A 366 -9.49 13.37 -10.10
C THR A 366 -10.78 13.76 -10.83
N GLY A 367 -10.66 14.41 -11.99
CA GLY A 367 -11.80 14.67 -12.87
C GLY A 367 -12.37 13.40 -13.54
N GLN A 368 -11.60 12.32 -13.61
CA GLN A 368 -11.94 11.06 -14.28
C GLN A 368 -11.61 9.86 -13.36
N GLN A 369 -12.30 9.77 -12.22
CA GLN A 369 -12.04 8.73 -11.22
C GLN A 369 -12.32 7.32 -11.78
N GLY A 370 -11.47 6.36 -11.44
CA GLY A 370 -11.61 4.96 -11.87
C GLY A 370 -10.98 4.65 -13.23
N VAL A 371 -10.12 5.54 -13.74
CA VAL A 371 -9.46 5.39 -15.04
C VAL A 371 -7.94 5.35 -14.85
N ASP A 372 -7.30 4.28 -15.32
CA ASP A 372 -5.84 4.13 -15.30
C ASP A 372 -5.21 4.82 -16.53
N SER A 373 -5.05 6.14 -16.46
CA SER A 373 -4.56 6.95 -17.59
C SER A 373 -3.94 8.24 -17.11
N TYR A 374 -2.87 8.69 -17.76
CA TYR A 374 -2.31 10.03 -17.51
C TYR A 374 -3.31 11.14 -17.89
N ALA A 375 -4.13 10.94 -18.94
CA ALA A 375 -5.15 11.91 -19.33
C ALA A 375 -6.26 12.04 -18.27
N ALA A 376 -6.43 11.05 -17.39
CA ALA A 376 -7.37 11.16 -16.27
C ALA A 376 -6.93 12.19 -15.21
N LEU A 377 -5.65 12.60 -15.25
CA LEU A 377 -5.07 13.60 -14.36
C LEU A 377 -5.21 15.03 -14.91
N ASN A 378 -5.70 15.20 -16.14
CA ASN A 378 -5.91 16.51 -16.76
C ASN A 378 -6.97 17.31 -16.02
N GLY A 379 -6.55 18.46 -15.47
CA GLY A 379 -7.41 19.36 -14.72
C GLY A 379 -7.73 18.82 -13.32
N GLY A 380 -7.50 19.67 -12.32
CA GLY A 380 -7.74 19.31 -10.94
C GLY A 380 -7.36 20.43 -9.99
N TYR A 381 -7.40 20.11 -8.71
CA TYR A 381 -7.22 21.08 -7.64
C TYR A 381 -6.05 20.66 -6.75
N PRO A 382 -5.11 21.56 -6.42
CA PRO A 382 -3.94 21.22 -5.61
C PRO A 382 -4.32 20.63 -4.24
N SER A 383 -5.43 21.05 -3.62
CA SER A 383 -5.88 20.44 -2.36
C SER A 383 -6.15 18.93 -2.45
N TRP A 384 -6.58 18.42 -3.62
CA TRP A 384 -6.78 16.98 -3.84
C TRP A 384 -5.45 16.22 -3.75
N ALA A 385 -4.42 16.72 -4.45
CA ALA A 385 -3.10 16.11 -4.45
C ALA A 385 -2.43 16.27 -3.09
N LEU A 386 -2.47 17.46 -2.48
CA LEU A 386 -1.89 17.70 -1.16
C LEU A 386 -2.48 16.75 -0.11
N ALA A 387 -3.80 16.52 -0.09
CA ALA A 387 -4.41 15.54 0.81
C ALA A 387 -3.89 14.12 0.56
N ALA A 388 -3.86 13.68 -0.70
CA ALA A 388 -3.42 12.34 -1.07
C ALA A 388 -1.92 12.11 -0.77
N ILE A 389 -1.08 13.12 -0.95
CA ILE A 389 0.38 13.05 -0.77
C ILE A 389 0.74 13.11 0.72
N THR A 390 0.05 13.94 1.51
CA THR A 390 0.51 14.31 2.86
C THR A 390 -0.36 13.75 3.98
N GLY A 391 -1.61 13.38 3.69
CA GLY A 391 -2.61 13.01 4.70
C GLY A 391 -3.11 14.18 5.54
N MET A 392 -2.67 15.41 5.24
CA MET A 392 -3.14 16.62 5.93
C MET A 392 -4.54 17.01 5.46
N SER A 393 -5.25 17.75 6.33
CA SER A 393 -6.46 18.44 5.91
C SER A 393 -6.11 19.50 4.88
N SER A 394 -6.85 19.53 3.77
CA SER A 394 -6.62 20.47 2.68
C SER A 394 -7.90 21.18 2.25
N SER A 395 -7.75 22.32 1.60
CA SER A 395 -8.86 23.10 1.07
C SER A 395 -8.41 24.00 -0.08
N GLU A 396 -9.34 24.28 -1.00
CA GLU A 396 -9.19 25.36 -1.98
C GLU A 396 -9.52 26.73 -1.38
N PHE A 397 -8.92 27.77 -1.94
CA PHE A 397 -9.21 29.16 -1.62
C PHE A 397 -9.13 30.04 -2.87
N ASN A 398 -9.79 31.20 -2.81
CA ASN A 398 -9.66 32.25 -3.82
C ASN A 398 -8.72 33.33 -3.28
N VAL A 399 -7.75 33.80 -4.06
CA VAL A 399 -6.79 34.83 -3.63
C VAL A 399 -7.49 36.19 -3.50
N THR A 400 -8.10 36.72 -4.55
CA THR A 400 -8.83 37.99 -4.48
C THR A 400 -10.29 37.80 -4.92
N PRO A 401 -11.31 38.22 -4.13
CA PRO A 401 -11.26 38.97 -2.88
C PRO A 401 -11.20 38.11 -1.59
N GLY A 402 -10.67 36.88 -1.66
CA GLY A 402 -10.75 35.90 -0.57
C GLY A 402 -9.56 35.92 0.40
N VAL A 403 -8.40 35.43 -0.04
CA VAL A 403 -7.17 35.21 0.71
C VAL A 403 -6.07 36.15 0.24
N THR A 404 -5.69 37.08 1.10
CA THR A 404 -4.60 38.03 0.87
C THR A 404 -3.23 37.35 0.86
N SER A 405 -2.24 38.01 0.26
CA SER A 405 -0.85 37.56 0.32
C SER A 405 -0.32 37.48 1.75
N GLN A 406 -0.85 38.27 2.69
CA GLN A 406 -0.49 38.16 4.11
C GLN A 406 -1.02 36.88 4.75
N GLU A 407 -2.18 36.39 4.34
CA GLU A 407 -2.73 35.11 4.80
C GLU A 407 -1.95 33.92 4.21
N ILE A 408 -1.54 34.01 2.93
CA ILE A 408 -0.61 33.04 2.32
C ILE A 408 0.72 33.01 3.11
N ALA A 409 1.28 34.18 3.42
CA ALA A 409 2.49 34.28 4.23
C ALA A 409 2.32 33.70 5.64
N ALA A 410 1.14 33.85 6.25
CA ALA A 410 0.85 33.29 7.57
C ALA A 410 0.79 31.76 7.54
N ALA A 411 0.17 31.17 6.51
CA ALA A 411 0.12 29.72 6.32
C ALA A 411 1.53 29.13 6.10
N LEU A 412 2.34 29.76 5.23
CA LEU A 412 3.73 29.35 5.01
C LEU A 412 4.58 29.44 6.30
N GLN A 413 4.35 30.44 7.15
CA GLN A 413 5.01 30.55 8.45
C GLN A 413 4.53 29.50 9.47
N ALA A 414 3.26 29.08 9.37
CA ALA A 414 2.70 28.02 10.21
C ALA A 414 3.20 26.62 9.83
N GLY A 415 3.90 26.50 8.70
CA GLY A 415 4.37 25.22 8.16
C GLY A 415 3.35 24.55 7.23
N ASP A 416 2.27 25.24 6.90
CA ASP A 416 1.32 24.75 5.90
C ASP A 416 1.95 24.77 4.51
N LEU A 417 1.37 23.95 3.64
CA LEU A 417 1.79 23.75 2.26
C LEU A 417 0.88 24.53 1.32
N VAL A 418 1.41 25.29 0.37
CA VAL A 418 0.60 26.20 -0.46
C VAL A 418 0.94 26.14 -1.95
N CYS A 419 -0.09 25.88 -2.77
CA CYS A 419 -0.06 26.06 -4.22
C CYS A 419 -1.00 27.21 -4.62
N ILE A 420 -0.68 27.90 -5.71
CA ILE A 420 -1.44 29.04 -6.24
C ILE A 420 -1.68 28.90 -7.74
N GLY A 421 -2.84 29.33 -8.21
CA GLY A 421 -3.30 29.19 -9.60
C GLY A 421 -3.55 30.53 -10.28
N THR A 422 -3.12 30.63 -11.53
CA THR A 422 -3.44 31.76 -12.42
C THR A 422 -4.85 31.59 -13.02
N PRO A 423 -5.55 32.67 -13.36
CA PRO A 423 -6.82 32.59 -14.08
C PRO A 423 -6.59 32.03 -15.50
N ASP A 424 -7.62 31.40 -16.07
CA ASP A 424 -7.66 31.11 -17.51
C ASP A 424 -7.94 32.40 -18.30
N SER A 425 -6.96 33.30 -18.31
CA SER A 425 -7.03 34.61 -18.92
C SER A 425 -5.63 35.08 -19.34
N SER A 426 -5.57 35.86 -20.42
CA SER A 426 -4.34 36.53 -20.85
C SER A 426 -4.07 37.85 -20.12
N ASP A 427 -4.96 38.27 -19.21
CA ASP A 427 -4.82 39.46 -18.37
C ASP A 427 -3.98 39.18 -17.11
N ILE A 428 -2.80 38.60 -17.32
CA ILE A 428 -1.78 38.31 -16.31
C ILE A 428 -0.40 38.70 -16.87
N ASP A 429 0.63 38.68 -16.04
CA ASP A 429 2.01 38.91 -16.49
C ASP A 429 2.38 37.94 -17.64
N SER A 430 2.97 38.48 -18.70
CA SER A 430 3.32 37.74 -19.92
C SER A 430 4.34 36.61 -19.71
N TYR A 431 4.99 36.56 -18.55
CA TYR A 431 5.92 35.51 -18.16
C TYR A 431 5.27 34.39 -17.32
N LEU A 432 3.97 34.51 -17.05
CA LEU A 432 3.15 33.48 -16.43
C LEU A 432 2.28 32.76 -17.48
N VAL A 433 1.97 31.51 -17.18
CA VAL A 433 1.05 30.65 -17.92
C VAL A 433 -0.38 30.86 -17.40
N PRO A 434 -1.37 31.14 -18.26
CA PRO A 434 -2.79 31.15 -17.90
C PRO A 434 -3.32 29.76 -17.51
N GLY A 435 -4.31 29.72 -16.61
CA GLY A 435 -5.01 28.48 -16.22
C GLY A 435 -4.09 27.43 -15.60
N HIS A 436 -3.04 27.86 -14.88
CA HIS A 436 -1.93 27.01 -14.48
C HIS A 436 -1.65 27.07 -12.98
N CYS A 437 -1.30 25.93 -12.39
CA CYS A 437 -0.94 25.82 -10.98
C CYS A 437 0.57 26.00 -10.79
N TYR A 438 0.96 26.66 -9.70
CA TYR A 438 2.33 26.91 -9.28
C TYR A 438 2.50 26.52 -7.81
N ALA A 439 3.71 26.07 -7.46
CA ALA A 439 4.11 25.75 -6.09
C ALA A 439 4.72 26.98 -5.39
N VAL A 440 4.36 27.25 -4.14
CA VAL A 440 5.07 28.24 -3.31
C VAL A 440 6.14 27.51 -2.49
N VAL A 441 7.30 27.32 -3.10
CA VAL A 441 8.39 26.47 -2.58
C VAL A 441 9.18 27.09 -1.43
N GLY A 442 9.01 28.39 -1.19
CA GLY A 442 9.77 29.09 -0.14
C GLY A 442 9.12 30.39 0.31
N TYR A 443 9.46 30.79 1.53
CA TYR A 443 9.05 32.06 2.11
C TYR A 443 10.17 32.67 2.96
N ASN A 444 10.63 33.86 2.58
CA ASN A 444 11.65 34.61 3.29
C ASN A 444 11.11 35.99 3.73
N PRO A 445 10.59 36.12 4.97
CA PRO A 445 9.98 37.37 5.45
C PRO A 445 10.97 38.54 5.58
N SER A 446 12.27 38.28 5.51
CA SER A 446 13.30 39.32 5.54
C SER A 446 13.58 39.94 4.16
N SER A 447 13.05 39.35 3.09
CA SER A 447 13.19 39.83 1.71
C SER A 447 12.08 40.81 1.32
N THR A 448 12.38 41.74 0.43
CA THR A 448 11.35 42.58 -0.23
C THR A 448 10.54 41.83 -1.28
N MET A 449 11.03 40.66 -1.69
CA MET A 449 10.35 39.68 -2.54
C MET A 449 10.30 38.35 -1.77
N PRO A 450 9.40 38.23 -0.78
CA PRO A 450 9.44 37.14 0.19
C PRO A 450 8.93 35.80 -0.32
N PHE A 451 8.18 35.75 -1.43
CA PHE A 451 7.62 34.50 -1.95
C PHE A 451 8.52 33.90 -3.01
N GLU A 452 8.85 32.62 -2.88
CA GLU A 452 9.57 31.85 -3.90
C GLU A 452 8.57 30.92 -4.59
N VAL A 453 8.38 31.12 -5.89
CA VAL A 453 7.32 30.47 -6.67
C VAL A 453 7.96 29.65 -7.79
N PHE A 454 7.48 28.42 -7.95
CA PHE A 454 7.95 27.46 -8.93
C PHE A 454 6.84 27.04 -9.88
N ASN A 455 7.15 27.03 -11.17
CA ASN A 455 6.32 26.51 -12.23
C ASN A 455 6.65 25.01 -12.42
N PRO A 456 5.67 24.09 -12.32
CA PRO A 456 5.90 22.66 -12.47
C PRO A 456 6.45 22.25 -13.85
N TRP A 457 6.45 23.14 -14.85
CA TRP A 457 7.16 22.92 -16.14
C TRP A 457 8.69 22.84 -16.00
N GLY A 458 9.23 23.11 -14.80
CA GLY A 458 10.65 22.95 -14.49
C GLY A 458 11.44 24.27 -14.53
N ILE A 459 12.68 24.21 -14.04
CA ILE A 459 13.56 25.40 -13.87
C ILE A 459 14.06 26.00 -15.20
N ASN A 460 14.07 25.21 -16.27
CA ASN A 460 14.54 25.59 -17.60
C ASN A 460 13.33 25.57 -18.54
N THR A 461 12.50 26.61 -18.54
CA THR A 461 11.25 26.67 -19.32
C THR A 461 11.49 26.54 -20.83
N TYR A 462 11.30 25.34 -21.36
CA TYR A 462 11.28 25.02 -22.79
C TYR A 462 9.89 24.51 -23.18
N SER A 463 9.21 25.23 -24.06
CA SER A 463 8.67 24.70 -25.33
C SER A 463 7.67 25.64 -26.01
N VAL A 464 6.83 26.36 -25.25
CA VAL A 464 5.72 27.13 -25.85
C VAL A 464 5.98 28.64 -26.03
N THR A 465 6.94 29.23 -25.31
CA THR A 465 7.13 30.70 -25.27
C THR A 465 8.54 31.19 -25.60
N ASN A 466 9.35 30.40 -26.32
CA ASN A 466 10.69 30.85 -26.77
C ASN A 466 11.60 31.33 -25.60
N GLY A 467 11.45 30.70 -24.43
CA GLY A 467 12.18 31.04 -23.20
C GLY A 467 11.63 32.23 -22.40
N ALA A 468 10.38 32.65 -22.62
CA ALA A 468 9.79 33.77 -21.88
C ALA A 468 9.21 33.36 -20.52
N THR A 469 8.61 32.18 -20.37
CA THR A 469 7.94 31.82 -19.11
C THR A 469 8.92 31.64 -17.95
N TRP A 470 8.57 32.05 -16.72
CA TRP A 470 9.42 31.79 -15.56
C TRP A 470 9.24 30.36 -15.03
N GLY A 471 10.36 29.65 -14.85
CA GLY A 471 10.41 28.35 -14.18
C GLY A 471 10.47 28.47 -12.65
N TYR A 472 11.25 29.42 -12.15
CA TYR A 472 11.35 29.79 -10.74
C TYR A 472 11.54 31.29 -10.63
N PHE A 473 10.86 31.94 -9.70
CA PHE A 473 10.99 33.38 -9.46
C PHE A 473 10.66 33.76 -8.01
N THR A 474 11.20 34.90 -7.57
CA THR A 474 10.82 35.52 -6.29
C THR A 474 9.88 36.69 -6.52
N SER A 475 8.88 36.85 -5.66
CA SER A 475 7.89 37.92 -5.81
C SER A 475 7.41 38.53 -4.50
N ASN A 476 6.68 39.64 -4.60
CA ASN A 476 6.00 40.29 -3.48
C ASN A 476 4.50 39.97 -3.47
N GLY A 477 3.84 40.31 -2.37
CA GLY A 477 2.41 40.01 -2.20
C GLY A 477 1.49 40.68 -3.23
N ALA A 478 1.79 41.92 -3.61
CA ALA A 478 1.00 42.65 -4.60
C ALA A 478 1.03 41.98 -5.97
N PHE A 479 2.18 41.43 -6.38
CA PHE A 479 2.28 40.67 -7.61
C PHE A 479 1.48 39.36 -7.54
N LEU A 480 1.49 38.66 -6.40
CA LEU A 480 0.67 37.45 -6.23
C LEU A 480 -0.82 37.78 -6.36
N GLU A 481 -1.30 38.80 -5.64
CA GLU A 481 -2.70 39.22 -5.64
C GLU A 481 -3.19 39.73 -7.00
N GLN A 482 -2.28 40.23 -7.84
CA GLN A 482 -2.59 40.69 -9.20
C GLN A 482 -2.73 39.54 -10.20
N ASN A 483 -1.93 38.47 -10.06
CA ASN A 483 -1.77 37.46 -11.11
C ASN A 483 -2.37 36.09 -10.77
N PHE A 484 -2.61 35.82 -9.49
CA PHE A 484 -3.13 34.55 -9.02
C PHE A 484 -4.52 34.75 -8.41
N VAL A 485 -5.43 33.83 -8.70
CA VAL A 485 -6.86 33.96 -8.34
C VAL A 485 -7.36 32.79 -7.50
N THR A 486 -6.72 31.62 -7.59
CA THR A 486 -7.05 30.41 -6.85
C THR A 486 -5.83 29.87 -6.12
N GLY A 487 -6.03 28.91 -5.23
CA GLY A 487 -4.95 28.17 -4.60
C GLY A 487 -5.47 27.05 -3.71
N GLY A 488 -4.56 26.16 -3.34
CA GLY A 488 -4.82 25.08 -2.40
C GLY A 488 -3.84 25.15 -1.24
N VAL A 489 -4.32 24.77 -0.06
CA VAL A 489 -3.52 24.70 1.15
C VAL A 489 -3.71 23.34 1.81
N ALA A 490 -2.66 22.83 2.46
CA ALA A 490 -2.76 21.69 3.35
C ALA A 490 -2.00 21.94 4.65
N GLY A 491 -2.63 21.62 5.79
CA GLY A 491 -2.07 21.89 7.12
C GLY A 491 -3.13 22.22 8.17
N THR A 492 -2.84 23.19 9.03
CA THR A 492 -3.56 23.41 10.30
C THR A 492 -4.90 24.13 10.18
N ALA A 493 -5.12 24.93 9.13
CA ALA A 493 -6.43 25.44 8.66
C ALA A 493 -6.23 26.23 7.36
N ALA A 494 -7.30 26.42 6.57
CA ALA A 494 -7.25 27.30 5.40
C ALA A 494 -6.84 28.74 5.80
N PRO A 495 -5.98 29.43 5.03
CA PRO A 495 -5.71 30.85 5.23
C PRO A 495 -7.05 31.62 5.20
N GLY A 496 -7.31 32.47 6.20
CA GLY A 496 -8.53 33.28 6.31
C GLY A 496 -9.75 32.61 6.96
N ALA A 497 -9.67 31.35 7.40
CA ALA A 497 -10.77 30.71 8.10
C ALA A 497 -10.82 31.11 9.60
N GLY A 498 -11.68 32.08 9.94
CA GLY A 498 -12.44 31.98 11.19
C GLY A 498 -13.28 30.69 11.20
N PRO A 499 -13.84 30.23 12.33
CA PRO A 499 -14.53 28.94 12.38
C PRO A 499 -15.80 29.02 11.53
N VAL A 500 -15.75 28.53 10.31
CA VAL A 500 -16.91 28.37 9.44
C VAL A 500 -17.06 26.92 9.03
N ASN A 501 -18.29 26.46 9.22
CA ASN A 501 -18.78 25.11 9.03
C ASN A 501 -18.30 24.48 7.73
N ALA A 502 -17.86 23.23 7.86
CA ALA A 502 -17.92 22.23 6.80
C ALA A 502 -19.26 22.34 6.05
N MET A 503 -19.19 22.63 4.75
CA MET A 503 -20.28 22.47 3.78
C MET A 503 -19.60 22.62 2.41
N LEU A 504 -19.57 21.62 1.51
CA LEU A 504 -20.58 20.61 1.23
C LEU A 504 -19.96 19.31 0.69
N SER A 505 -20.27 18.18 1.33
CA SER A 505 -20.77 17.00 0.61
C SER A 505 -22.27 17.24 0.34
N PRO A 506 -22.84 16.86 -0.83
CA PRO A 506 -23.30 15.48 -0.95
C PRO A 506 -23.26 14.92 -2.39
N ASN A 507 -22.71 13.72 -2.55
CA ASN A 507 -23.53 12.58 -2.96
C ASN A 507 -22.80 11.28 -2.59
N SER A 508 -23.38 10.62 -1.61
CA SER A 508 -23.17 9.21 -1.31
C SER A 508 -23.50 8.38 -2.54
N LEU A 509 -22.47 7.82 -3.18
CA LEU A 509 -22.57 6.45 -3.63
C LEU A 509 -21.83 5.59 -2.61
N ASP A 510 -22.58 4.62 -2.14
CA ASP A 510 -22.31 3.72 -1.04
C ASP A 510 -20.99 2.96 -1.24
N ARG A 511 -19.86 3.51 -0.76
CA ARG A 511 -18.77 2.64 -0.31
C ARG A 511 -19.11 2.25 1.12
N GLY A 512 -19.93 1.20 1.21
CA GLY A 512 -20.17 0.50 2.45
C GLY A 512 -18.83 0.23 3.13
N ALA A 513 -18.83 0.36 4.44
CA ALA A 513 -17.83 -0.28 5.25
C ALA A 513 -17.83 -1.78 4.91
N VAL A 514 -16.98 -2.23 3.98
CA VAL A 514 -16.75 -3.65 3.74
C VAL A 514 -15.75 -4.14 4.78
N ALA A 515 -16.18 -4.06 6.02
CA ALA A 515 -15.94 -5.16 6.93
C ALA A 515 -16.82 -6.32 6.43
N ASN A 516 -16.19 -7.36 5.87
CA ASN A 516 -16.77 -8.70 5.76
C ASN A 516 -18.15 -8.83 5.08
N THR A 517 -18.26 -8.49 3.80
CA THR A 517 -19.33 -9.09 2.97
C THR A 517 -18.70 -9.97 1.91
N ASN A 518 -18.81 -11.28 2.15
CA ASN A 518 -18.50 -12.35 1.20
C ASN A 518 -19.37 -12.19 -0.04
N GLU A 519 -18.85 -11.57 -1.10
CA GLU A 519 -19.34 -11.81 -2.45
C GLU A 519 -18.28 -12.59 -3.22
N LEU A 520 -18.62 -13.85 -3.51
CA LEU A 520 -17.85 -14.73 -4.39
C LEU A 520 -17.85 -14.14 -5.80
N MET A 521 -16.69 -13.62 -6.24
CA MET A 521 -16.45 -13.43 -7.67
C MET A 521 -15.83 -14.72 -8.23
N ALA A 522 -16.41 -15.21 -9.33
CA ALA A 522 -16.05 -16.49 -9.92
C ALA A 522 -14.62 -16.43 -10.47
N ILE A 523 -13.70 -17.12 -9.82
CA ILE A 523 -12.42 -17.50 -10.45
C ILE A 523 -12.74 -18.58 -11.49
N THR A 524 -12.50 -18.26 -12.76
CA THR A 524 -12.64 -19.21 -13.86
C THR A 524 -11.50 -20.23 -13.79
N VAL A 525 -11.79 -21.42 -13.26
CA VAL A 525 -10.88 -22.57 -13.37
C VAL A 525 -10.98 -23.13 -14.78
N ASP A 526 -9.85 -23.22 -15.49
CA ASP A 526 -9.78 -23.81 -16.82
C ASP A 526 -10.22 -25.29 -16.78
N THR A 527 -11.39 -25.58 -17.37
CA THR A 527 -12.00 -26.91 -17.33
C THR A 527 -11.48 -27.86 -18.42
N ASN A 528 -10.49 -27.45 -19.20
CA ASN A 528 -9.99 -28.25 -20.33
C ASN A 528 -9.09 -29.44 -19.92
N SER A 529 -8.80 -29.63 -18.63
CA SER A 529 -7.92 -30.72 -18.14
C SER A 529 -8.63 -31.84 -17.37
N ILE A 530 -9.97 -31.84 -17.25
CA ILE A 530 -10.69 -32.87 -16.47
C ILE A 530 -10.90 -34.14 -17.31
N THR A 531 -9.94 -35.07 -17.25
CA THR A 531 -10.16 -36.45 -17.70
C THR A 531 -10.99 -37.22 -16.69
N SER A 532 -12.30 -37.27 -16.96
CA SER A 532 -13.28 -38.28 -16.56
C SER A 532 -13.21 -38.94 -15.16
N THR A 533 -14.36 -38.84 -14.49
CA THR A 533 -14.96 -39.73 -13.46
C THR A 533 -14.61 -39.50 -11.99
N HIS A 534 -15.61 -38.91 -11.32
CA HIS A 534 -15.91 -38.99 -9.88
C HIS A 534 -15.01 -38.25 -8.89
N GLU A 535 -15.01 -36.93 -8.93
CA GLU A 535 -15.04 -36.14 -7.69
C GLU A 535 -16.21 -35.15 -7.76
N SER A 536 -17.12 -35.26 -6.79
CA SER A 536 -18.26 -34.37 -6.68
C SER A 536 -17.78 -33.02 -6.16
N LEU A 537 -17.89 -31.98 -7.00
CA LEU A 537 -17.68 -30.58 -6.63
C LEU A 537 -18.57 -30.23 -5.42
N LYS A 538 -18.01 -30.21 -4.20
CA LYS A 538 -18.71 -29.71 -3.02
C LYS A 538 -18.56 -28.19 -2.98
N ILE A 539 -19.60 -27.49 -3.38
CA ILE A 539 -19.76 -26.07 -3.07
C ILE A 539 -19.96 -25.98 -1.55
N VAL A 540 -18.92 -25.58 -0.82
CA VAL A 540 -19.01 -25.33 0.63
C VAL A 540 -19.45 -23.89 0.83
N THR A 541 -20.75 -23.66 1.02
CA THR A 541 -21.25 -22.38 1.51
C THR A 541 -21.13 -22.34 3.02
N LYS A 542 -20.44 -21.33 3.58
CA LYS A 542 -20.45 -21.03 5.02
C LYS A 542 -21.77 -20.31 5.36
N SER A 543 -22.87 -21.05 5.38
CA SER A 543 -24.15 -20.59 5.93
C SER A 543 -24.80 -21.75 6.68
N SER A 544 -24.94 -21.61 7.99
CA SER A 544 -25.64 -22.57 8.85
C SER A 544 -27.16 -22.41 8.80
N THR A 545 -27.74 -21.98 7.68
CA THR A 545 -29.19 -21.83 7.52
C THR A 545 -29.67 -22.38 6.18
N PRO A 546 -30.55 -23.39 6.16
CA PRO A 546 -31.06 -23.95 4.91
C PRO A 546 -32.12 -23.02 4.29
N ILE A 547 -31.89 -22.56 3.05
CA ILE A 547 -32.94 -21.92 2.23
C ILE A 547 -33.41 -22.92 1.18
N ALA A 548 -34.72 -23.09 1.14
CA ALA A 548 -35.42 -24.05 0.29
C ALA A 548 -35.61 -23.55 -1.15
N THR A 549 -35.69 -24.54 -2.06
CA THR A 549 -36.37 -24.57 -3.37
C THR A 549 -35.77 -23.82 -4.59
N ALA A 550 -35.01 -24.60 -5.36
CA ALA A 550 -35.21 -25.00 -6.78
C ALA A 550 -35.44 -23.94 -7.88
N ALA A 551 -34.47 -23.86 -8.80
CA ALA A 551 -34.72 -23.80 -10.24
C ALA A 551 -33.67 -24.67 -10.97
N SER A 552 -34.13 -25.73 -11.63
CA SER A 552 -33.31 -26.67 -12.40
C SER A 552 -33.00 -26.10 -13.79
N LEU A 553 -31.72 -26.09 -14.19
CA LEU A 553 -31.32 -25.80 -15.58
C LEU A 553 -30.83 -27.10 -16.25
N THR A 554 -31.55 -27.53 -17.28
CA THR A 554 -31.20 -28.69 -18.13
C THR A 554 -30.51 -28.17 -19.40
N ILE A 555 -29.28 -28.63 -19.68
CA ILE A 555 -28.56 -28.31 -20.92
C ILE A 555 -28.78 -29.41 -21.96
N HIS A 556 -29.17 -29.04 -23.18
CA HIS A 556 -29.12 -29.90 -24.37
C HIS A 556 -27.93 -29.50 -25.24
N GLY A 557 -26.99 -30.43 -25.42
CA GLY A 557 -25.88 -30.28 -26.36
C GLY A 557 -26.29 -30.61 -27.78
N ARG A 558 -25.80 -29.85 -28.76
CA ARG A 558 -25.79 -30.26 -30.17
C ARG A 558 -24.45 -29.96 -30.83
N ARG A 559 -23.82 -31.01 -31.37
CA ARG A 559 -22.56 -31.00 -32.12
C ARG A 559 -22.74 -30.44 -33.55
N GLY A 560 -21.75 -29.65 -33.98
CA GLY A 560 -21.18 -29.66 -35.34
C GLY A 560 -21.74 -28.65 -36.36
N ALA A 561 -20.90 -27.71 -36.82
CA ALA A 561 -20.53 -27.46 -38.23
C ALA A 561 -19.92 -26.05 -38.47
N SER A 562 -18.74 -26.03 -39.12
CA SER A 562 -18.16 -25.05 -40.08
C SER A 562 -18.26 -23.51 -39.88
N LEU A 563 -17.07 -22.88 -39.87
CA LEU A 563 -16.70 -21.48 -40.21
C LEU A 563 -17.29 -21.01 -41.57
N PRO A 564 -17.39 -19.68 -41.95
CA PRO A 564 -16.36 -18.63 -41.74
C PRO A 564 -16.79 -17.13 -41.63
N GLY A 565 -15.84 -16.28 -41.20
CA GLY A 565 -15.57 -14.98 -41.84
C GLY A 565 -16.12 -13.70 -41.20
N GLY A 566 -15.20 -12.87 -40.67
CA GLY A 566 -15.20 -11.42 -40.83
C GLY A 566 -16.23 -10.56 -40.07
N PRO A 567 -15.95 -9.24 -39.89
CA PRO A 567 -16.47 -8.45 -38.78
C PRO A 567 -17.75 -7.71 -39.16
N LEU A 568 -18.77 -7.72 -38.30
CA LEU A 568 -19.92 -6.82 -38.42
C LEU A 568 -20.38 -6.30 -37.06
N VAL A 569 -20.14 -5.01 -36.89
CA VAL A 569 -20.83 -4.08 -36.00
C VAL A 569 -22.34 -4.12 -36.26
N HIS A 570 -23.20 -4.28 -35.23
CA HIS A 570 -24.31 -3.35 -35.01
C HIS A 570 -25.08 -3.53 -33.69
N LYS A 571 -25.62 -2.39 -33.27
CA LYS A 571 -26.56 -2.04 -32.20
C LYS A 571 -27.70 -3.04 -31.98
N SER A 572 -28.09 -3.17 -30.71
CA SER A 572 -29.40 -2.80 -30.13
C SER A 572 -29.92 -3.84 -29.14
N LEU A 573 -30.09 -3.43 -27.88
CA LEU A 573 -31.26 -3.87 -27.10
C LEU A 573 -31.64 -2.75 -26.13
N VAL A 574 -32.67 -2.03 -26.55
CA VAL A 574 -33.51 -1.16 -25.73
C VAL A 574 -34.31 -2.06 -24.80
N ALA A 575 -34.19 -1.84 -23.48
CA ALA A 575 -35.19 -2.27 -22.52
C ALA A 575 -35.82 -1.01 -21.93
N ASP A 576 -37.03 -0.77 -22.40
CA ASP A 576 -37.96 0.29 -22.04
C ASP A 576 -38.53 0.03 -20.64
N LEU A 577 -38.29 0.95 -19.71
CA LEU A 577 -39.06 1.11 -18.47
C LEU A 577 -39.19 2.61 -18.20
N GLY A 578 -40.22 3.25 -18.74
CA GLY A 578 -40.74 4.49 -18.18
C GLY A 578 -41.70 4.23 -17.01
N PRO A 579 -42.37 5.27 -16.48
CA PRO A 579 -42.01 6.69 -16.48
C PRO A 579 -42.06 7.29 -15.07
N GLU A 580 -41.26 8.32 -14.77
CA GLU A 580 -41.73 9.41 -13.91
C GLU A 580 -40.93 10.70 -14.15
N SER A 581 -41.71 11.77 -14.20
CA SER A 581 -41.50 13.18 -14.57
C SER A 581 -40.48 13.95 -13.70
N HIS A 582 -39.80 15.04 -14.07
CA HIS A 582 -40.30 16.33 -14.60
C HIS A 582 -39.09 17.29 -14.85
N HIS A 583 -39.28 18.26 -15.77
CA HIS A 583 -38.62 19.58 -15.92
C HIS A 583 -37.16 19.68 -16.44
N ALA A 584 -37.02 20.15 -17.70
CA ALA A 584 -36.34 21.42 -18.01
C ALA A 584 -36.53 21.85 -19.49
N ASN A 585 -36.74 23.15 -19.66
CA ASN A 585 -36.76 23.93 -20.91
C ASN A 585 -35.47 23.68 -21.73
N GLY A 586 -35.46 23.61 -23.06
CA GLY A 586 -35.87 24.66 -24.00
C GLY A 586 -34.62 25.28 -24.65
N PHE A 587 -34.61 25.34 -25.98
CA PHE A 587 -33.63 25.92 -26.92
C PHE A 587 -32.54 24.99 -27.50
N LEU A 588 -32.82 24.44 -28.67
CA LEU A 588 -31.82 24.32 -29.75
C LEU A 588 -32.42 24.85 -31.05
N SER A 589 -31.76 25.86 -31.59
CA SER A 589 -31.99 26.44 -32.91
C SER A 589 -31.59 25.42 -33.98
N LEU A 590 -32.46 25.25 -34.97
CA LEU A 590 -32.05 24.75 -36.28
C LEU A 590 -31.06 25.75 -36.89
N ASP A 591 -29.97 25.25 -37.46
CA ASP A 591 -29.63 25.67 -38.80
C ASP A 591 -28.96 24.52 -39.56
N SER A 592 -29.44 24.36 -40.78
CA SER A 592 -29.13 23.32 -41.73
C SER A 592 -28.26 23.88 -42.84
N LEU A 593 -27.32 23.06 -43.33
CA LEU A 593 -26.77 23.06 -44.70
C LEU A 593 -25.90 24.30 -45.03
N GLU A 594 -24.72 24.21 -45.61
CA GLU A 594 -24.32 23.41 -46.77
C GLU A 594 -22.78 23.42 -46.88
N ARG A 595 -22.25 22.43 -47.60
CA ARG A 595 -20.84 22.12 -47.93
C ARG A 595 -20.05 23.28 -48.59
N PRO A 596 -18.70 23.21 -48.73
CA PRO A 596 -17.78 22.07 -48.52
C PRO A 596 -16.89 22.15 -47.29
#